data_AF-A0A1S8KJF8-F1
#
_entry.id   AF-A0A1S8KJF8-F1
#
_cell.length_a   1.000
_cell.length_b   1.000
_cell.length_c   1.000
_cell.angle_alpha   90.00
_cell.angle_beta   90.00
_cell.angle_gamma   90.00
#
_symmetry.space_group_name_H-M   'P 1'
#
loop_
_entity.id
_entity.type
_entity.pdbx_description
1 polymer ?
#
loop_
_entity_poly.entity_id
_entity_poly.type
_entity_poly.pdbx_seq_one_letter_code
_entity_poly.pdbx_strand_id
1 'polypeptide(L)' 'MYIQKEVSTMEMLPIKKWGNSNGLRLPKYIMEYLGIHTEDKVKIIQEEVNGQKRLIIEAANIENELTIEQLFENYT' A
#
# COMPACT_ATOMS: atom_id res chain seq x y z
N MET A 1 -5.61 -0.15 -27.30
CA MET A 1 -6.15 -1.21 -26.43
C MET A 1 -5.00 -1.64 -25.51
N TYR A 2 -4.97 -1.17 -24.26
CA TYR A 2 -3.93 -1.56 -23.30
C TYR A 2 -4.34 -2.88 -22.68
N ILE A 3 -3.55 -3.93 -22.92
CA ILE A 3 -3.71 -5.22 -22.26
C ILE A 3 -3.12 -5.04 -20.86
N GLN A 4 -3.98 -5.01 -19.83
CA GLN A 4 -3.53 -5.14 -18.45
C GLN A 4 -2.86 -6.51 -18.31
N LYS A 5 -1.54 -6.52 -18.17
CA LYS A 5 -0.78 -7.74 -17.92
C LYS A 5 -1.12 -8.19 -16.50
N GLU A 6 -1.89 -9.27 -16.37
CA GLU A 6 -2.12 -9.91 -15.07
C GLU A 6 -0.78 -10.33 -14.48
N VAL A 7 -0.33 -9.65 -13.42
CA VAL A 7 0.83 -10.07 -12.65
C VAL A 7 0.32 -11.03 -11.57
N SER A 8 0.23 -12.32 -11.90
CA SER A 8 -0.13 -13.37 -10.94
C SER A 8 1.13 -13.98 -10.30
N THR A 9 1.92 -13.20 -9.57
CA THR A 9 2.99 -13.75 -8.74
C THR A 9 2.40 -14.14 -7.38
N MET A 10 2.33 -15.44 -7.10
CA MET A 10 1.94 -15.98 -5.81
C MET A 10 3.19 -16.44 -5.05
N GLU A 11 3.44 -15.88 -3.88
CA GLU A 11 4.54 -16.27 -3.01
C GLU A 11 4.07 -16.38 -1.55
N MET A 12 4.74 -17.23 -0.78
CA MET A 12 4.47 -17.40 0.65
C MET A 12 5.51 -16.62 1.46
N LEU A 13 5.06 -15.57 2.14
CA LEU A 13 5.91 -14.71 2.95
C LEU A 13 5.73 -15.01 4.45
N PRO A 14 6.83 -15.20 5.22
CA PRO A 14 6.72 -15.45 6.65
C PRO A 14 6.39 -14.15 7.41
N ILE A 15 5.49 -14.27 8.39
CA ILE A 15 5.27 -13.24 9.40
C ILE A 15 6.31 -13.43 10.51
N LYS A 16 7.00 -12.36 10.90
CA LYS A 16 8.04 -12.38 11.94
C LYS A 16 7.79 -11.34 13.02
N LYS A 17 8.37 -11.53 14.20
CA LYS A 17 8.34 -10.52 15.27
C LYS A 17 9.25 -9.36 14.93
N TRP A 18 8.72 -8.14 14.97
CA TRP A 18 9.44 -6.87 14.87
C TRP A 18 9.11 -6.02 16.10
N GLY A 19 10.00 -6.03 17.10
CA GLY A 19 9.72 -5.43 18.41
C GLY A 19 8.51 -6.08 19.09
N ASN A 20 7.54 -5.26 19.51
CA ASN A 20 6.31 -5.71 20.17
C ASN A 20 5.21 -6.17 19.18
N SER A 21 5.44 -6.01 17.88
CA SER A 21 4.45 -6.30 16.82
C SER A 21 4.91 -7.45 15.92
N ASN A 22 3.99 -7.91 15.06
CA ASN A 22 4.33 -8.79 13.95
C ASN A 22 4.50 -7.95 12.69
N GLY A 23 5.44 -8.34 11.83
CA GLY A 23 5.70 -7.73 10.54
C GLY A 23 5.65 -8.73 9.40
N LEU A 24 5.20 -8.26 8.25
CA LEU A 24 5.25 -8.96 6.97
C LEU A 24 6.33 -8.27 6.11
N ARG A 25 7.32 -9.03 5.64
CA ARG A 25 8.32 -8.48 4.73
C ARG A 25 7.70 -8.32 3.34
N LEU A 26 7.63 -7.09 2.85
CA LEU A 26 7.27 -6.81 1.45
C LEU A 26 8.53 -6.81 0.58
N PRO A 27 8.64 -7.66 -0.45
CA PRO A 27 9.73 -7.57 -1.41
C PRO A 27 9.66 -6.29 -2.25
N LYS A 28 10.82 -5.91 -2.80
CA LYS A 28 10.98 -4.69 -3.60
C LYS A 28 9.97 -4.58 -4.74
N TYR A 29 9.69 -5.68 -5.43
CA TYR A 29 8.77 -5.68 -6.57
C TYR A 29 7.31 -5.39 -6.15
N ILE A 30 6.88 -5.78 -4.94
CA ILE A 30 5.55 -5.45 -4.42
C ILE A 30 5.49 -3.96 -4.09
N MET A 31 6.55 -3.41 -3.48
CA MET A 31 6.64 -1.98 -3.20
C MET A 31 6.59 -1.16 -4.49
N GLU A 32 7.36 -1.55 -5.51
CA GLU A 32 7.36 -0.89 -6.83
C GLU A 32 5.99 -0.99 -7.52
N TYR A 33 5.31 -2.14 -7.41
CA TYR A 33 3.96 -2.32 -7.96
C TYR A 33 2.92 -1.41 -7.28
N LEU A 34 3.01 -1.25 -5.96
CA LEU A 34 2.12 -0.37 -5.19
C LEU A 34 2.54 1.11 -5.24
N GLY A 35 3.74 1.42 -5.76
CA GLY A 35 4.28 2.78 -5.77
C GLY A 35 4.58 3.33 -4.37
N ILE A 36 4.87 2.47 -3.39
CA ILE A 36 5.13 2.85 -1.99
C ILE A 36 6.61 2.73 -1.63
N HIS A 37 7.04 3.51 -0.66
CA HIS A 37 8.39 3.57 -0.13
C HIS A 37 8.41 3.22 1.36
N THR A 38 9.61 2.99 1.91
CA THR A 38 9.78 2.79 3.35
C THR A 38 9.24 4.00 4.13
N GLU A 39 8.56 3.74 5.25
CA GLU A 39 7.84 4.74 6.09
C GLU A 39 6.54 5.31 5.49
N ASP A 40 6.16 4.94 4.26
CA ASP A 40 4.84 5.32 3.74
C ASP A 40 3.72 4.63 4.54
N LYS A 41 2.62 5.36 4.70
CA LYS A 41 1.39 4.78 5.24
C LYS A 41 0.67 4.00 4.13
N VAL A 42 0.08 2.87 4.51
CA VAL A 42 -0.78 2.06 3.63
C VAL A 42 -2.14 1.86 4.29
N LYS A 43 -3.17 1.65 3.48
CA LYS A 43 -4.49 1.24 3.97
C LYS A 43 -4.51 -0.28 4.08
N ILE A 44 -5.03 -0.77 5.20
CA ILE A 44 -5.21 -2.19 5.46
C ILE A 44 -6.70 -2.48 5.52
N ILE A 45 -7.18 -3.35 4.64
CA ILE A 45 -8.58 -3.76 4.56
C ILE A 45 -8.65 -5.25 4.86
N GLN A 46 -9.58 -5.63 5.74
CA GLN A 46 -9.87 -7.02 6.06
C GLN A 46 -11.23 -7.37 5.44
N GLU A 47 -11.27 -8.44 4.65
CA GLU A 47 -12.49 -8.91 4.03
C GLU A 47 -12.63 -10.43 4.17
N GLU A 48 -13.87 -10.92 4.08
CA GLU A 48 -14.17 -12.34 3.99
C GLU A 48 -14.99 -12.59 2.72
N VAL A 49 -14.41 -13.35 1.79
CA VAL A 49 -15.03 -13.65 0.49
C VAL A 49 -15.08 -15.16 0.33
N ASN A 50 -16.28 -15.71 0.14
CA ASN A 50 -16.51 -17.16 0.03
C ASN A 50 -15.94 -17.97 1.20
N GLY A 51 -16.02 -17.42 2.42
CA GLY A 51 -15.47 -18.05 3.64
C GLY A 51 -13.95 -17.95 3.77
N GLN A 52 -13.27 -17.26 2.85
CA GLN A 52 -11.84 -17.02 2.92
C GLN A 52 -11.54 -15.62 3.45
N LYS A 53 -10.81 -15.56 4.56
CA LYS A 53 -10.30 -14.30 5.12
C LYS A 53 -9.14 -13.78 4.27
N ARG A 54 -9.21 -12.52 3.88
CA ARG A 54 -8.20 -11.85 3.06
C ARG A 54 -7.77 -10.55 3.73
N LEU A 55 -6.51 -10.21 3.51
CA LEU A 55 -5.93 -8.92 3.87
C LEU A 55 -5.55 -8.23 2.57
N ILE A 56 -6.12 -7.06 2.31
CA ILE A 56 -5.79 -6.23 1.15
C ILE A 56 -4.97 -5.05 1.65
N ILE A 57 -3.88 -4.76 0.95
CA ILE A 57 -3.01 -3.61 1.19
C ILE A 57 -3.16 -2.67 -0.01
N GLU A 58 -3.56 -1.43 0.24
CA GLU A 58 -3.64 -0.40 -0.78
C GLU A 58 -2.65 0.73 -0.45
N ALA A 59 -2.05 1.32 -1.48
CA ALA A 59 -1.30 2.55 -1.33
C ALA A 59 -2.21 3.63 -0.75
N ALA A 60 -1.75 4.35 0.27
CA ALA A 60 -2.48 5.52 0.72
C ALA A 60 -2.31 6.60 -0.35
N ASN A 61 -3.35 6.87 -1.14
CA ASN A 61 -3.39 8.11 -1.91
C ASN A 61 -3.26 9.25 -0.91
N ILE A 62 -2.12 9.92 -0.91
CA ILE A 62 -1.93 11.17 -0.19
C ILE A 62 -2.69 12.21 -1.01
N GLU A 63 -3.99 12.34 -0.77
CA GLU A 63 -4.83 13.42 -1.32
C GLU A 63 -4.47 14.81 -0.74
N ASN A 64 -3.26 14.96 -0.21
CA ASN A 64 -2.74 16.19 0.37
C ASN A 64 -1.60 16.79 -0.48
N GLU A 65 -1.60 16.55 -1.80
CA GLU A 65 -0.88 17.46 -2.69
C GLU A 65 -1.68 18.77 -2.78
N LEU A 66 -1.44 19.65 -1.81
CA LEU A 66 -1.86 21.04 -1.94
C LEU A 66 -1.09 21.63 -3.13
N THR A 67 -1.83 22.25 -4.04
CA THR A 67 -1.23 23.09 -5.08
C THR A 67 -0.46 24.25 -4.42
N ILE A 68 0.49 24.84 -5.16
CA ILE A 68 1.24 26.01 -4.67
C ILE A 68 0.24 27.11 -4.27
N GLU A 69 -0.81 27.31 -5.05
CA GLU A 69 -1.87 28.28 -4.80
C GLU A 69 -2.58 28.03 -3.47
N GLN A 70 -2.93 26.77 -3.16
CA GLN A 70 -3.55 26.40 -1.89
C GLN A 70 -2.62 26.57 -0.68
N LEU A 71 -1.31 26.41 -0.86
CA LEU A 71 -0.34 26.63 0.22
C LEU A 71 -0.25 28.11 0.64
N PHE A 72 -0.57 29.05 -0.25
CA PHE A 72 -0.44 30.48 -0.03
C PHE A 72 -1.77 31.23 0.12
N GLU A 73 -2.92 30.53 0.16
CA GLU A 73 -4.25 31.16 0.20
C GLU A 73 -4.46 32.12 1.39
N ASN A 74 -3.73 31.92 2.50
CA ASN A 74 -3.82 32.74 3.70
C ASN A 74 -2.56 33.57 4.01
N TYR A 75 -1.68 33.75 3.03
CA TYR A 75 -0.46 34.56 3.21
C TYR A 75 -0.73 36.01 2.78
N THR A 76 -0.65 36.96 3.73
CA THR A 76 -0.81 38.42 3.51
C THR A 76 0.55 39.11 3.48
#